data_AF-A0A0C9SN84-F1
#
_entry.id   AF-A0A0C9SN84-F1
#
_cell.length_a   1.000
_cell.length_b   1.000
_cell.length_c   1.000
_cell.angle_alpha   90.00
_cell.angle_beta   90.00
_cell.angle_gamma   90.00
#
_symmetry.space_group_name_H-M   'P 1'
#
loop_
_entity.id
_entity.type
_entity.pdbx_description
1 polymer ?
#
loop_
_entity_poly.entity_id
_entity_poly.type
_entity_poly.pdbx_seq_one_letter_code
_entity_poly.pdbx_strand_id
1 'polypeptide(L)'
;MPRFLEKRKELAAQRAAQEEERKQRLLQLHLETFGGDITQPHDLGEGEKWWRDHYQWLYDVGYQLRPRYHPKWVASWKTRNLDWMDCEDSIVRLTHLLDATRLSDGRCVAIKLLKISRHPFEVAIAQYLWNEELRTDPTNHTVPIFDVLHPPDDADCALLVMPLLLRYDEHRFETIGEAVEFFRQVFEVSPVLSRIQYLAEKRAGFAVYA
;
A
#
# COMPACT_ATOMS: atom_id res chain seq x y z
N MET A 1 47.71 -6.84 27.90
CA MET A 1 46.74 -7.28 26.87
C MET A 1 45.35 -7.67 27.41
N PRO A 2 45.16 -8.35 28.56
CA PRO A 2 43.82 -8.79 29.03
C PRO A 2 42.86 -7.66 29.45
N ARG A 3 43.39 -6.65 30.17
CA ARG A 3 42.62 -5.52 30.74
C ARG A 3 41.89 -4.64 29.71
N PHE A 4 42.43 -4.55 28.48
CA PHE A 4 41.80 -3.78 27.40
C PHE A 4 40.63 -4.54 26.77
N LEU A 5 40.68 -5.87 26.73
CA LEU A 5 39.59 -6.72 26.25
C LEU A 5 38.42 -6.72 27.25
N GLU A 6 38.69 -6.75 28.55
CA GLU A 6 37.67 -6.61 29.61
C GLU A 6 36.93 -5.27 29.52
N LYS A 7 37.68 -4.16 29.42
CA LYS A 7 37.10 -2.82 29.34
C LYS A 7 36.22 -2.62 28.08
N ARG A 8 36.57 -3.27 26.96
CA ARG A 8 35.73 -3.27 25.74
C ARG A 8 34.45 -4.08 25.91
N LYS A 9 34.51 -5.22 26.62
CA LYS A 9 33.33 -6.03 26.95
C LYS A 9 32.38 -5.29 27.88
N GLU A 10 32.91 -4.61 28.92
CA GLU A 10 32.11 -3.76 29.80
C GLU A 10 31.43 -2.61 29.03
N LEU A 11 32.16 -1.90 28.17
CA LEU A 11 31.59 -0.81 27.38
C LEU A 11 30.51 -1.30 26.40
N ALA A 12 30.71 -2.47 25.78
CA ALA A 12 29.71 -3.07 24.92
C ALA A 12 28.45 -3.51 25.70
N ALA A 13 28.63 -4.08 26.89
CA ALA A 13 27.53 -4.45 27.77
C ALA A 13 26.74 -3.23 28.26
N GLN A 14 27.42 -2.13 28.60
CA GLN A 14 26.78 -0.87 28.99
C GLN A 14 25.96 -0.26 27.84
N ARG A 15 26.48 -0.29 26.61
CA ARG A 15 25.74 0.17 25.42
C ARG A 15 24.53 -0.70 25.13
N ALA A 16 24.67 -2.03 25.21
CA ALA A 16 23.56 -2.95 25.03
C ALA A 16 22.47 -2.74 26.10
N ALA A 17 22.87 -2.53 27.36
CA ALA A 17 21.93 -2.23 28.45
C ALA A 17 21.19 -0.89 28.24
N GLN A 18 21.90 0.17 27.81
CA GLN A 18 21.29 1.45 27.47
C GLN A 18 20.32 1.34 26.28
N GLU A 19 20.65 0.53 25.29
CA GLU A 19 19.80 0.32 24.12
C GLU A 19 18.53 -0.46 24.48
N GLU A 20 18.65 -1.47 25.35
CA GLU A 20 17.51 -2.23 25.87
C GLU A 20 16.59 -1.33 26.71
N GLU A 21 17.14 -0.52 27.62
CA GLU A 21 16.36 0.44 28.42
C GLU A 21 15.63 1.46 27.53
N ARG A 22 16.30 1.96 26.48
CA ARG A 22 15.69 2.87 25.49
C ARG A 22 14.57 2.19 24.71
N LYS A 23 14.73 0.91 24.32
CA LYS A 23 13.68 0.11 23.68
C LYS A 23 12.49 -0.04 24.62
N GLN A 24 12.70 -0.47 25.87
CA GLN A 24 11.64 -0.63 26.87
C GLN A 24 10.86 0.67 27.10
N ARG A 25 11.56 1.81 27.19
CA ARG A 25 10.92 3.13 27.35
C ARG A 25 10.10 3.56 26.13
N LEU A 26 10.58 3.26 24.92
CA LEU A 26 9.83 3.46 23.68
C LEU A 26 8.59 2.57 23.62
N LEU A 27 8.72 1.31 24.05
CA LEU A 27 7.59 0.38 24.11
C LEU A 27 6.50 0.89 25.05
N GLN A 28 6.91 1.34 26.24
CA GLN A 28 6.01 1.92 27.23
C GLN A 28 5.31 3.19 26.70
N LEU A 29 6.06 4.13 26.12
CA LEU A 29 5.50 5.38 25.58
C LEU A 29 4.46 5.09 24.48
N HIS A 30 4.72 4.12 23.61
CA HIS A 30 3.78 3.73 22.58
C HIS A 30 2.50 3.12 23.17
N LEU A 31 2.63 2.23 24.16
CA LEU A 31 1.48 1.62 24.84
C LEU A 31 0.60 2.70 25.49
N GLU A 32 1.23 3.68 26.16
CA GLU A 32 0.55 4.83 26.77
C GLU A 32 -0.13 5.75 25.74
N THR A 33 0.46 5.89 24.54
CA THR A 33 -0.03 6.82 23.51
C THR A 33 -1.09 6.19 22.59
N PHE A 34 -0.96 4.90 22.25
CA PHE A 34 -1.72 4.26 21.17
C PHE A 34 -2.54 3.04 21.62
N GLY A 35 -2.37 2.55 22.86
CA GLY A 35 -3.29 1.58 23.47
C GLY A 35 -3.27 0.15 22.90
N GLY A 36 -2.17 -0.26 22.23
CA GLY A 36 -2.01 -1.61 21.69
C GLY A 36 -0.57 -2.13 21.81
N ASP A 37 -0.40 -3.45 21.72
CA ASP A 37 0.93 -4.07 21.66
C ASP A 37 1.68 -3.58 20.42
N ILE A 38 2.96 -3.24 20.60
CA ILE A 38 3.83 -2.97 19.45
C ILE A 38 4.03 -4.28 18.72
N THR A 39 3.48 -4.36 17.51
CA THR A 39 3.91 -5.35 16.54
C THR A 39 5.42 -5.15 16.35
N GLN A 40 6.23 -6.14 16.73
CA GLN A 40 7.67 -6.02 16.56
C GLN A 40 7.96 -5.86 15.06
N PRO A 41 9.03 -5.15 14.66
CA PRO A 41 9.33 -4.94 13.23
C PRO A 41 9.41 -6.25 12.42
N HIS A 42 9.73 -7.36 13.08
CA HIS A 42 9.88 -8.69 12.51
C HIS A 42 8.61 -9.54 12.52
N ASP A 43 7.55 -9.06 13.18
CA ASP A 43 6.24 -9.68 13.17
C ASP A 43 5.37 -8.99 12.12
N LEU A 44 4.41 -9.74 11.58
CA LEU A 44 3.39 -9.22 10.67
C LEU A 44 2.16 -8.84 11.47
N GLY A 45 1.68 -7.61 11.30
CA GLY A 45 0.39 -7.16 11.83
C GLY A 45 -0.78 -7.91 11.21
N GLU A 46 -1.99 -7.76 11.75
CA GLU A 46 -3.18 -8.49 11.27
C GLU A 46 -3.46 -8.27 9.78
N GLY A 47 -3.40 -7.01 9.32
CA GLY A 47 -3.59 -6.69 7.90
C GLY A 47 -2.47 -7.23 7.00
N GLU A 48 -1.25 -7.40 7.54
CA GLU A 48 -0.11 -7.96 6.79
C GLU A 48 -0.20 -9.48 6.65
N LYS A 49 -0.77 -10.17 7.66
CA LYS A 49 -0.96 -11.63 7.62
C LYS A 49 -1.82 -12.05 6.44
N TRP A 50 -2.85 -11.28 6.11
CA TRP A 50 -3.70 -11.53 4.93
C TRP A 50 -2.86 -11.62 3.65
N TRP A 51 -1.94 -10.66 3.41
CA TRP A 51 -1.07 -10.67 2.24
C TRP A 51 -0.11 -11.85 2.20
N ARG A 52 0.44 -12.24 3.35
CA ARG A 52 1.30 -13.43 3.46
C ARG A 52 0.53 -14.69 3.10
N ASP A 53 -0.68 -14.83 3.64
CA ASP A 53 -1.49 -16.03 3.48
C ASP A 53 -1.96 -16.19 2.01
N HIS A 54 -2.13 -15.07 1.30
CA HIS A 54 -2.48 -15.03 -0.13
C HIS A 54 -1.27 -14.91 -1.08
N TYR A 55 -0.04 -14.96 -0.57
CA TYR A 55 1.17 -14.75 -1.37
C TYR A 55 1.25 -15.71 -2.56
N GLN A 56 1.04 -17.01 -2.32
CA GLN A 56 1.19 -18.03 -3.36
C GLN A 56 0.15 -17.86 -4.46
N TRP A 57 -1.11 -17.59 -4.08
CA TRP A 57 -2.17 -17.34 -5.05
C TRP A 57 -1.84 -16.13 -5.94
N LEU A 58 -1.42 -15.01 -5.35
CA LEU A 58 -1.01 -13.82 -6.10
C LEU A 58 0.17 -14.11 -7.04
N TYR A 59 1.15 -14.88 -6.59
CA TYR A 59 2.27 -15.30 -7.41
C TYR A 59 1.81 -16.15 -8.60
N ASP A 60 0.91 -17.10 -8.37
CA ASP A 60 0.37 -18.01 -9.39
C ASP A 60 -0.44 -17.26 -10.45
N VAL A 61 -1.16 -16.19 -10.08
CA VAL A 61 -1.88 -15.33 -11.02
C VAL A 61 -0.99 -14.24 -11.66
N GLY A 62 0.32 -14.22 -11.36
CA GLY A 62 1.30 -13.38 -12.05
C GLY A 62 1.78 -12.14 -11.31
N TYR A 63 1.57 -12.04 -9.99
CA TYR A 63 1.96 -10.90 -9.16
C TYR A 63 2.84 -11.32 -7.99
N GLN A 64 4.11 -10.92 -8.03
CA GLN A 64 5.06 -11.19 -6.96
C GLN A 64 5.04 -10.06 -5.92
N LEU A 65 4.63 -10.37 -4.69
CA LEU A 65 4.71 -9.44 -3.58
C LEU A 65 6.15 -9.27 -3.07
N ARG A 66 6.37 -8.19 -2.32
CA ARG A 66 7.62 -7.92 -1.60
C ARG A 66 8.07 -9.11 -0.74
N PRO A 67 9.39 -9.28 -0.53
CA PRO A 67 9.92 -10.38 0.27
C PRO A 67 9.31 -10.52 1.66
N ARG A 68 8.91 -9.42 2.30
CA ARG A 68 8.28 -9.39 3.63
C ARG A 68 7.05 -10.32 3.76
N TYR A 69 6.28 -10.46 2.69
CA TYR A 69 5.05 -11.25 2.67
C TYR A 69 5.28 -12.68 2.18
N HIS A 70 6.50 -13.03 1.79
CA HIS A 70 6.81 -14.41 1.43
C HIS A 70 6.64 -15.30 2.67
N PRO A 71 5.98 -16.47 2.59
CA PRO A 71 5.72 -17.33 3.76
C PRO A 71 6.98 -17.78 4.52
N LYS A 72 8.12 -17.83 3.83
CA LYS A 72 9.45 -18.15 4.39
C LYS A 72 10.31 -16.92 4.68
N TRP A 73 9.71 -15.73 4.75
CA TRP A 73 10.44 -14.49 4.99
C TRP A 73 11.16 -14.52 6.35
N VAL A 74 12.38 -13.99 6.33
CA VAL A 74 13.15 -13.68 7.52
C VAL A 74 13.60 -12.24 7.38
N ALA A 75 13.29 -11.43 8.40
CA ALA A 75 13.66 -10.02 8.45
C ALA A 75 15.13 -9.77 8.11
N SER A 76 15.38 -8.91 7.12
CA SER A 76 16.71 -8.73 6.55
C SER A 76 17.75 -8.26 7.57
N TRP A 77 17.36 -7.40 8.52
CA TRP A 77 18.22 -6.91 9.60
C TRP A 77 18.68 -8.01 10.57
N LYS A 78 17.91 -9.08 10.76
CA LYS A 78 18.32 -10.23 11.58
C LYS A 78 19.49 -10.98 10.94
N THR A 79 19.55 -11.00 9.62
CA THR A 79 20.59 -11.72 8.86
C THR A 79 21.82 -10.87 8.59
N ARG A 80 21.65 -9.55 8.46
CA ARG A 80 22.70 -8.62 8.03
C ARG A 80 23.27 -7.74 9.15
N ASN A 81 22.76 -7.88 10.38
CA ASN A 81 23.15 -7.03 11.52
C ASN A 81 23.01 -5.52 11.22
N LEU A 82 21.90 -5.16 10.59
CA LEU A 82 21.53 -3.78 10.25
C LEU A 82 20.52 -3.24 11.25
N ASP A 83 20.34 -1.92 11.29
CA ASP A 83 19.15 -1.35 11.92
C ASP A 83 17.94 -1.69 11.04
N TRP A 84 16.83 -2.09 11.67
CA TRP A 84 15.60 -2.39 10.95
C TRP A 84 15.04 -1.15 10.26
N MET A 85 15.28 0.06 10.81
CA MET A 85 14.84 1.32 10.21
C MET A 85 15.47 1.58 8.84
N ASP A 86 16.65 1.00 8.57
CA ASP A 86 17.36 1.14 7.29
C ASP A 86 16.98 0.06 6.28
N CYS A 87 16.16 -0.91 6.68
CA CYS A 87 15.81 -2.06 5.87
C CYS A 87 14.45 -1.85 5.20
N GLU A 88 14.42 -1.93 3.87
CA GLU A 88 13.20 -1.73 3.09
C GLU A 88 12.06 -2.62 3.58
N ASP A 89 12.32 -3.91 3.86
CA ASP A 89 11.35 -4.90 4.34
C ASP A 89 10.82 -4.65 5.76
N SER A 90 11.19 -3.54 6.42
CA SER A 90 10.54 -3.05 7.64
C SER A 90 9.44 -2.02 7.36
N ILE A 91 9.39 -1.46 6.14
CA ILE A 91 8.47 -0.38 5.79
C ILE A 91 7.08 -0.96 5.53
N VAL A 92 6.16 -0.65 6.44
CA VAL A 92 4.72 -0.93 6.35
C VAL A 92 3.98 0.38 6.45
N ARG A 93 3.39 0.86 5.34
CA ARG A 93 2.68 2.15 5.30
C ARG A 93 1.17 1.98 5.40
N LEU A 94 0.60 1.13 4.55
CA LEU A 94 -0.84 0.91 4.44
C LEU A 94 -1.08 -0.59 4.33
N THR A 95 -1.97 -1.12 5.17
CA THR A 95 -2.28 -2.56 5.19
C THR A 95 -3.18 -3.00 4.05
N HIS A 96 -3.89 -2.08 3.40
CA HIS A 96 -4.82 -2.36 2.30
C HIS A 96 -4.27 -1.96 0.92
N LEU A 97 -3.04 -1.46 0.84
CA LEU A 97 -2.39 -1.08 -0.42
C LEU A 97 -0.95 -1.57 -0.38
N LEU A 98 -0.59 -2.42 -1.35
CA LEU A 98 0.72 -3.03 -1.41
C LEU A 98 1.31 -2.95 -2.81
N ASP A 99 2.60 -2.69 -2.92
CA ASP A 99 3.32 -2.78 -4.18
C ASP A 99 3.72 -4.23 -4.51
N ALA A 100 3.74 -4.54 -5.80
CA ALA A 100 4.08 -5.85 -6.33
C ALA A 100 4.79 -5.73 -7.67
N THR A 101 5.47 -6.79 -8.08
CA THR A 101 6.04 -6.93 -9.43
C THR A 101 5.14 -7.81 -10.27
N ARG A 102 4.63 -7.27 -11.38
CA ARG A 102 3.90 -8.07 -12.37
C ARG A 102 4.88 -8.96 -13.14
N LEU A 103 4.69 -10.26 -13.07
CA LEU A 103 5.62 -11.26 -13.63
C LEU A 103 5.64 -11.26 -15.17
N SER A 104 4.55 -10.84 -15.82
CA SER A 104 4.48 -10.84 -17.28
C SER A 104 5.45 -9.87 -17.95
N ASP A 105 5.82 -8.76 -17.29
CA ASP A 105 6.66 -7.71 -17.87
C ASP A 105 7.61 -7.02 -16.89
N GLY A 106 7.66 -7.46 -15.63
CA GLY A 106 8.55 -6.95 -14.59
C GLY A 106 8.18 -5.55 -14.07
N ARG A 107 7.00 -5.00 -14.41
CA ARG A 107 6.60 -3.67 -13.93
C ARG A 107 6.19 -3.68 -12.47
N CYS A 108 6.56 -2.63 -11.73
CA CYS A 108 6.01 -2.35 -10.41
C CYS A 108 4.56 -1.86 -10.54
N VAL A 109 3.67 -2.47 -9.77
CA VAL A 109 2.24 -2.16 -9.70
C VAL A 109 1.84 -1.95 -8.24
N ALA A 110 0.72 -1.27 -8.02
CA ALA A 110 0.05 -1.22 -6.74
C ALA A 110 -1.17 -2.14 -6.76
N ILE A 111 -1.38 -2.87 -5.68
CA ILE A 111 -2.52 -3.76 -5.45
C ILE A 111 -3.28 -3.24 -4.24
N LYS A 112 -4.52 -2.79 -4.46
CA LYS A 112 -5.40 -2.31 -3.39
C LYS A 112 -6.41 -3.37 -3.02
N LEU A 113 -6.36 -3.80 -1.76
CA LEU A 113 -7.34 -4.70 -1.15
C LEU A 113 -8.58 -3.92 -0.72
N LEU A 114 -9.74 -4.41 -1.13
CA LEU A 114 -11.04 -3.84 -0.83
C LEU A 114 -11.89 -4.86 -0.06
N LYS A 115 -12.76 -4.36 0.82
CA LYS A 115 -13.86 -5.11 1.42
C LYS A 115 -15.16 -4.71 0.74
N ILE A 116 -15.78 -5.64 0.01
CA ILE A 116 -16.95 -5.41 -0.84
C ILE A 116 -18.15 -4.95 0.02
N SER A 117 -18.34 -5.57 1.18
CA SER A 117 -19.36 -5.20 2.16
C SER A 117 -19.31 -3.73 2.58
N ARG A 118 -18.10 -3.15 2.65
CA ARG A 118 -17.87 -1.74 3.01
C ARG A 118 -17.88 -0.80 1.80
N HIS A 119 -17.40 -1.27 0.66
CA HIS A 119 -17.21 -0.48 -0.56
C HIS A 119 -17.82 -1.19 -1.79
N PRO A 120 -19.16 -1.41 -1.82
CA PRO A 120 -19.79 -2.32 -2.79
C PRO A 120 -19.71 -1.83 -4.24
N PHE A 121 -19.51 -0.54 -4.46
CA PHE A 121 -19.48 0.07 -5.79
C PHE A 121 -18.08 0.40 -6.29
N GLU A 122 -17.04 0.26 -5.46
CA GLU A 122 -15.71 0.77 -5.80
C GLU A 122 -15.09 0.07 -7.01
N VAL A 123 -15.20 -1.27 -7.08
CA VAL A 123 -14.76 -2.05 -8.24
C VAL A 123 -15.52 -1.65 -9.51
N ALA A 124 -16.85 -1.55 -9.40
CA ALA A 124 -17.71 -1.20 -10.54
C ALA A 124 -17.42 0.21 -11.07
N ILE A 125 -17.19 1.18 -10.17
CA ILE A 125 -16.81 2.56 -10.53
C ILE A 125 -15.44 2.59 -11.20
N ALA A 126 -14.45 1.89 -10.63
CA ALA A 126 -13.09 1.84 -11.17
C ALA A 126 -13.07 1.23 -12.58
N GLN A 127 -13.77 0.11 -12.79
CA GLN A 127 -13.91 -0.51 -14.10
C GLN A 127 -14.68 0.37 -15.08
N TYR A 128 -15.74 1.05 -14.63
CA TYR A 128 -16.51 1.96 -15.46
C TYR A 128 -15.64 3.12 -15.95
N LEU A 129 -14.90 3.79 -15.05
CA LEU A 129 -14.02 4.91 -15.37
C LEU A 129 -12.87 4.53 -16.29
N TRP A 130 -12.52 3.25 -16.37
CA TRP A 130 -11.47 2.72 -17.23
C TRP A 130 -12.01 1.77 -18.32
N ASN A 131 -13.25 1.97 -18.76
CA ASN A 131 -13.83 1.20 -19.85
C ASN A 131 -13.29 1.64 -21.23
N GLU A 132 -13.67 0.94 -22.30
CA GLU A 132 -13.18 1.24 -23.65
C GLU A 132 -13.49 2.65 -24.16
N GLU A 133 -14.65 3.20 -23.79
CA GLU A 133 -15.08 4.54 -24.23
C GLU A 133 -14.31 5.64 -23.49
N LEU A 134 -14.18 5.52 -22.18
CA LEU A 134 -13.60 6.55 -21.32
C LEU A 134 -12.07 6.49 -21.29
N ARG A 135 -11.43 5.33 -21.50
CA ARG A 135 -9.96 5.23 -21.49
C ARG A 135 -9.29 5.96 -22.65
N THR A 136 -10.02 6.22 -23.74
CA THR A 136 -9.53 6.97 -24.90
C THR A 136 -9.86 8.46 -24.84
N ASP A 137 -10.65 8.88 -23.85
CA ASP A 137 -11.01 10.27 -23.65
C ASP A 137 -9.81 11.04 -23.07
N PRO A 138 -9.27 12.06 -23.78
CA PRO A 138 -8.12 12.82 -23.29
C PRO A 138 -8.41 13.65 -22.03
N THR A 139 -9.68 13.80 -21.64
CA THR A 139 -10.10 14.48 -20.41
C THR A 139 -10.26 13.53 -19.22
N ASN A 140 -10.15 12.22 -19.45
CA ASN A 140 -10.23 11.22 -18.39
C ASN A 140 -8.84 10.94 -17.80
N HIS A 141 -8.58 11.57 -16.65
CA HIS A 141 -7.34 11.39 -15.90
C HIS A 141 -7.45 10.34 -14.78
N THR A 142 -8.41 9.41 -14.90
CA THR A 142 -8.57 8.34 -13.89
C THR A 142 -7.41 7.36 -13.94
N VAL A 143 -7.02 6.87 -12.77
CA VAL A 143 -5.99 5.83 -12.64
C VAL A 143 -6.38 4.59 -13.46
N PRO A 144 -5.51 4.10 -14.35
CA PRO A 144 -5.72 2.87 -15.09
C PRO A 144 -5.93 1.66 -14.18
N ILE A 145 -6.88 0.80 -14.54
CA ILE A 145 -7.06 -0.50 -13.90
C ILE A 145 -6.48 -1.57 -14.83
N PHE A 146 -5.44 -2.26 -14.35
CA PHE A 146 -4.80 -3.33 -15.10
C PHE A 146 -5.51 -4.67 -14.92
N ASP A 147 -5.98 -4.95 -13.70
CA ASP A 147 -6.67 -6.18 -13.38
C ASP A 147 -7.56 -6.03 -12.15
N VAL A 148 -8.56 -6.90 -12.03
CA VAL A 148 -9.43 -7.03 -10.85
C VAL A 148 -9.42 -8.49 -10.41
N LEU A 149 -8.75 -8.74 -9.29
CA LEU A 149 -8.57 -10.09 -8.76
C LEU A 149 -9.57 -10.36 -7.64
N HIS A 150 -10.05 -11.60 -7.58
CA HIS A 150 -10.96 -12.08 -6.54
C HIS A 150 -10.29 -13.27 -5.84
N PRO A 151 -9.99 -13.17 -4.53
CA PRO A 151 -9.47 -14.28 -3.76
C PRO A 151 -10.42 -15.48 -3.83
N PRO A 152 -9.91 -16.71 -4.01
CA PRO A 152 -10.76 -17.90 -4.10
C PRO A 152 -11.47 -18.25 -2.79
N ASP A 153 -10.96 -17.76 -1.67
CA ASP A 153 -11.34 -18.11 -0.30
C ASP A 153 -11.96 -16.93 0.49
N ASP A 154 -11.99 -15.72 -0.06
CA ASP A 154 -12.61 -14.55 0.55
C ASP A 154 -13.49 -13.80 -0.46
N ALA A 155 -14.78 -14.18 -0.49
CA ALA A 155 -15.78 -13.56 -1.37
C ALA A 155 -16.14 -12.12 -0.99
N ASP A 156 -15.76 -11.65 0.22
CA ASP A 156 -15.93 -10.24 0.62
C ASP A 156 -14.73 -9.38 0.21
N CYS A 157 -13.73 -9.95 -0.47
CA CYS A 157 -12.55 -9.24 -0.92
C CYS A 157 -12.46 -9.13 -2.45
N ALA A 158 -12.00 -7.97 -2.89
CA ALA A 158 -11.57 -7.73 -4.25
C ALA A 158 -10.25 -6.96 -4.24
N LEU A 159 -9.40 -7.20 -5.23
CA LEU A 159 -8.14 -6.47 -5.37
C LEU A 159 -8.13 -5.72 -6.70
N LEU A 160 -7.81 -4.43 -6.65
CA LEU A 160 -7.57 -3.62 -7.82
C LEU A 160 -6.07 -3.54 -8.08
N VAL A 161 -5.63 -4.00 -9.25
CA VAL A 161 -4.25 -3.84 -9.72
C VAL A 161 -4.17 -2.59 -10.58
N MET A 162 -3.29 -1.66 -10.21
CA MET A 162 -3.14 -0.36 -10.83
C MET A 162 -1.66 0.05 -10.92
N PRO A 163 -1.29 1.09 -11.69
CA PRO A 163 0.05 1.64 -11.65
C PRO A 163 0.50 2.01 -10.22
N LEU A 164 1.78 1.80 -9.92
CA LEU A 164 2.37 2.34 -8.69
C LEU A 164 2.57 3.86 -8.87
N LEU A 165 1.78 4.66 -8.15
CA LEU A 165 1.80 6.12 -8.23
C LEU A 165 2.49 6.73 -7.00
N LEU A 166 3.17 7.86 -7.22
CA LEU A 166 3.68 8.70 -6.15
C LEU A 166 2.57 9.58 -5.58
N ARG A 167 2.72 10.02 -4.34
CA ARG A 167 1.79 10.97 -3.77
C ARG A 167 1.97 12.33 -4.45
N TYR A 168 0.87 13.00 -4.74
CA TYR A 168 0.90 14.31 -5.39
C TYR A 168 1.63 15.38 -4.58
N ASP A 169 1.71 15.22 -3.26
CA ASP A 169 2.35 16.15 -2.33
C ASP A 169 3.81 15.81 -2.00
N GLU A 170 4.33 14.71 -2.55
CA GLU A 170 5.70 14.27 -2.31
C GLU A 170 6.73 15.16 -3.02
N HIS A 171 6.34 15.77 -4.14
CA HIS A 171 7.18 16.70 -4.89
C HIS A 171 6.51 18.07 -4.90
N ARG A 172 7.27 19.10 -4.54
CA ARG A 172 6.79 20.49 -4.61
C ARG A 172 6.75 20.92 -6.06
N PHE A 173 5.71 21.67 -6.44
CA PHE A 173 5.71 22.38 -7.70
C PHE A 173 6.89 23.36 -7.73
N GLU A 174 7.76 23.24 -8.73
CA GLU A 174 8.90 24.12 -8.96
C GLU A 174 8.49 25.36 -9.76
N THR A 175 7.42 25.25 -10.56
CA THR A 175 6.90 26.34 -11.38
C THR A 175 5.41 26.58 -11.23
N ILE A 176 4.96 27.81 -11.51
CA ILE A 176 3.54 28.14 -11.60
C ILE A 176 2.86 27.32 -12.72
N GLY A 177 3.60 27.04 -13.81
CA GLY A 177 3.10 26.22 -14.93
C GLY A 177 2.69 24.82 -14.49
N GLU A 178 3.51 24.15 -13.68
CA GLU A 178 3.18 22.82 -13.14
C GLU A 178 1.94 22.84 -12.25
N ALA A 179 1.80 23.86 -11.40
CA ALA A 179 0.63 24.00 -10.55
C ALA A 179 -0.64 24.24 -11.38
N VAL A 180 -0.57 25.14 -12.37
CA VAL A 180 -1.69 25.42 -13.29
C VAL A 180 -2.07 24.17 -14.07
N GLU A 181 -1.09 23.41 -14.55
CA GLU A 181 -1.30 22.16 -15.29
C GLU A 181 -1.94 21.07 -14.40
N PHE A 182 -1.48 20.94 -13.15
CA PHE A 182 -2.13 20.08 -12.17
C PHE A 182 -3.60 20.44 -11.95
N PHE A 183 -3.90 21.73 -11.72
CA PHE A 183 -5.28 22.17 -11.54
C PHE A 183 -6.14 21.97 -12.80
N ARG A 184 -5.58 22.21 -13.99
CA ARG A 184 -6.26 21.94 -15.26
C ARG A 184 -6.69 20.47 -15.34
N GLN A 185 -5.78 19.54 -15.11
CA GLN A 185 -6.07 18.10 -15.14
C GLN A 185 -7.12 17.70 -14.08
N VAL A 186 -7.01 18.22 -12.85
CA VAL A 186 -7.99 17.96 -11.79
C VAL A 186 -9.40 18.45 -12.19
N PHE A 187 -9.51 19.60 -12.85
CA PHE A 187 -10.81 20.16 -13.24
C PHE A 187 -11.43 19.48 -14.48
N GLU A 188 -10.62 18.87 -15.34
CA GLU A 188 -11.10 18.10 -16.50
C GLU A 188 -11.86 16.82 -16.13
N VAL A 189 -11.66 16.31 -14.91
CA VAL A 189 -12.38 15.13 -14.40
C VAL A 189 -13.83 15.46 -14.02
N SER A 190 -14.17 16.72 -13.72
CA SER A 190 -15.53 17.13 -13.30
C SER A 190 -16.64 16.81 -14.33
N PRO A 191 -16.44 17.06 -15.64
CA PRO A 191 -17.33 16.58 -16.70
C PRO A 191 -17.53 15.06 -16.71
N VAL A 192 -16.48 14.27 -16.47
CA VAL A 192 -16.55 12.79 -16.44
C VAL A 192 -17.42 12.32 -15.27
N LEU A 193 -17.23 12.92 -14.09
CA LEU A 193 -18.05 12.64 -12.91
C LEU A 193 -19.52 13.04 -13.10
N SER A 194 -19.76 14.19 -13.72
CA SER A 194 -21.12 14.64 -14.08
C SER A 194 -21.80 13.67 -15.06
N ARG A 195 -21.03 13.11 -16.01
CA ARG A 195 -21.51 12.10 -16.96
C ARG A 195 -21.80 10.76 -16.29
N ILE A 196 -21.02 10.35 -15.29
CA ILE A 196 -21.33 9.18 -14.45
C ILE A 196 -22.67 9.36 -13.75
N GLN A 197 -22.87 10.52 -13.12
CA GLN A 197 -24.11 10.80 -12.39
C GLN A 197 -25.32 10.80 -13.33
N TYR A 198 -25.22 11.46 -14.49
CA TYR A 198 -26.25 11.44 -15.52
C TYR A 198 -26.57 10.03 -16.05
N LEU A 199 -25.56 9.20 -16.26
CA LEU A 199 -25.74 7.83 -16.76
C LEU A 199 -26.26 6.87 -15.67
N ALA A 200 -25.87 7.08 -14.41
CA ALA A 200 -26.44 6.38 -13.27
C ALA A 200 -27.93 6.71 -13.12
N GLU A 201 -28.32 7.98 -13.24
CA GLU A 201 -29.71 8.43 -13.22
C GLU A 201 -30.52 7.85 -14.39
N LYS A 202 -29.96 7.81 -15.60
CA LYS A 202 -30.61 7.20 -16.77
C LYS A 202 -30.73 5.68 -16.70
N ARG A 203 -29.72 4.96 -16.20
CA ARG A 203 -29.77 3.50 -16.03
C ARG A 203 -30.66 3.07 -14.85
N ALA A 204 -30.85 3.93 -13.85
CA ALA A 204 -31.76 3.70 -12.72
C ALA A 204 -33.25 3.89 -13.07
N GLY A 205 -33.60 4.22 -14.32
CA GLY A 205 -35.00 4.20 -14.77
C GLY A 205 -35.90 5.21 -14.04
N PHE A 206 -35.39 6.34 -13.57
CA PHE A 206 -36.25 7.47 -13.24
C PHE A 206 -36.64 8.19 -14.53
N ALA A 207 -37.68 7.65 -15.18
CA ALA A 207 -38.54 8.44 -16.02
C ALA A 207 -39.23 9.49 -15.13
N VAL A 208 -38.60 10.66 -14.98
CA VAL A 208 -39.36 11.85 -14.59
C VAL A 208 -40.01 12.36 -15.86
N TYR A 209 -41.24 11.87 -16.10
CA TYR A 209 -42.20 12.63 -16.89
C TYR A 209 -42.64 13.84 -16.05
N ALA A 210 -42.19 15.03 -16.46
CA ALA A 210 -42.92 16.30 -16.50
C ALA A 210 -41.96 17.40 -16.95
#